data_AF-A0A378WB87-F1
#
_entry.id   AF-A0A378WB87-F1
#
_cell.length_a   1.000
_cell.length_b   1.000
_cell.length_c   1.000
_cell.angle_alpha   90.00
_cell.angle_beta   90.00
_cell.angle_gamma   90.00
#
_symmetry.space_group_name_H-M   'P 1'
#
loop_
_entity.id
_entity.type
_entity.pdbx_description
1 polymer ?
#
loop_
_entity_poly.entity_id
_entity_poly.type
_entity_poly.pdbx_seq_one_letter_code
_entity_poly.pdbx_strand_id
1 'polypeptide(L)'
;MRSEQIIRAGRSGYIAIPNVEVGQQVDPSKLLLSIVPERTELYAHLYIPSSAAGFIKPKDKVVLRYQAYPYQKFGLASGSVVSVAKTALGRQELSGLGMVSSDLAKSNEPVYLVKIKPDKSTITAYGEEKPLQIGMTLEADILHEKRRLYEWVLELIYSMSGKL
;
A
#
# COMPACT_ATOMS: atom_id res chain seq x y z
N MET A 1 18.53 -30.26 33.97
CA MET A 1 17.12 -30.01 33.61
C MET A 1 17.10 -29.23 32.31
N ARG A 2 16.58 -29.79 31.21
CA ARG A 2 16.36 -29.04 29.97
C ARG A 2 15.01 -28.34 30.12
N SER A 3 15.02 -27.02 30.25
CA SER A 3 13.79 -26.22 30.22
C SER A 3 13.31 -26.16 28.77
N GLU A 4 12.21 -26.83 28.47
CA GLU A 4 11.52 -26.68 27.20
C GLU A 4 10.66 -25.41 27.25
N GLN A 5 10.83 -24.52 26.27
CA GLN A 5 10.06 -23.29 26.17
C GLN A 5 9.18 -23.36 24.93
N ILE A 6 7.86 -23.41 25.14
CA ILE A 6 6.88 -23.50 24.06
C ILE A 6 6.42 -22.09 23.71
N ILE A 7 6.77 -21.63 22.50
CA ILE A 7 6.29 -20.37 21.95
C ILE A 7 5.10 -20.67 21.05
N ARG A 8 3.92 -20.16 21.40
CA ARG A 8 2.67 -20.36 20.64
C ARG A 8 2.42 -19.18 19.70
N ALA A 9 1.86 -19.48 18.53
CA ALA A 9 1.34 -18.45 17.64
C ALA A 9 0.19 -17.70 18.30
N GLY A 10 0.17 -16.37 18.21
CA GLY A 10 -0.94 -15.56 18.72
C GLY A 10 -2.24 -15.69 17.91
N ARG A 11 -2.19 -16.29 16.71
CA ARG A 11 -3.33 -16.49 15.80
C ARG A 11 -3.06 -17.62 14.80
N SER A 12 -4.11 -18.29 14.35
CA SER A 12 -4.05 -19.28 13.28
C SER A 12 -3.63 -18.63 11.96
N GLY A 13 -2.76 -19.30 11.21
CA GLY A 13 -2.13 -18.75 10.02
C GLY A 13 -1.14 -19.73 9.40
N TYR A 14 -0.57 -19.34 8.27
CA TYR A 14 0.52 -20.05 7.62
C TYR A 14 1.87 -19.37 7.89
N ILE A 15 2.94 -20.15 7.89
CA ILE A 15 4.31 -19.65 8.06
C ILE A 15 4.73 -19.00 6.74
N ALA A 16 5.05 -17.71 6.77
CA ALA A 16 5.49 -16.97 5.59
C ALA A 16 6.98 -17.14 5.32
N ILE A 17 7.80 -17.13 6.37
CA ILE A 17 9.26 -17.29 6.26
C ILE A 17 9.77 -18.13 7.44
N PRO A 18 10.33 -19.31 7.18
CA PRO A 18 11.11 -20.06 8.18
C PRO A 18 12.54 -19.52 8.23
N ASN A 19 12.93 -18.83 9.31
CA ASN A 19 14.29 -18.28 9.48
C ASN A 19 15.17 -19.14 10.40
N VAL A 20 14.76 -20.37 10.71
CA VAL A 20 15.44 -21.22 11.70
C VAL A 20 15.49 -22.66 11.23
N GLU A 21 16.63 -23.30 11.46
CA GLU A 21 16.84 -24.73 11.27
C GLU A 21 16.91 -25.48 12.61
N VAL A 22 16.61 -26.79 12.58
CA VAL A 22 16.67 -27.65 13.76
C VAL A 22 18.11 -27.72 14.26
N GLY A 23 18.32 -27.44 15.55
CA GLY A 23 19.64 -27.45 16.19
C GLY A 23 20.37 -26.11 16.19
N GLN A 24 19.80 -25.09 15.54
CA GLN A 24 20.35 -23.73 15.55
C GLN A 24 20.16 -23.07 16.93
N GLN A 25 21.20 -22.37 17.41
CA GLN A 25 21.10 -21.54 18.60
C GLN A 25 20.25 -20.29 18.28
N VAL A 26 19.18 -20.07 19.04
CA VAL A 26 18.24 -18.96 18.84
C VAL A 26 18.57 -17.79 19.75
N ASP A 27 18.44 -16.58 19.20
CA ASP A 27 18.59 -15.31 19.92
C ASP A 27 17.20 -14.68 20.09
N PRO A 28 16.77 -14.32 21.32
CA PRO A 28 15.46 -13.70 21.55
C PRO A 28 15.22 -12.41 20.76
N SER A 29 16.28 -11.73 20.31
CA SER A 29 16.19 -10.50 19.53
C SER A 29 16.03 -10.73 18.02
N LYS A 30 16.13 -11.99 17.54
CA LYS A 30 16.05 -12.33 16.11
C LYS A 30 14.68 -12.91 15.75
N LEU A 31 14.17 -12.51 14.59
CA LEU A 31 12.92 -13.02 14.04
C LEU A 31 13.07 -14.49 13.65
N LEU A 32 12.44 -15.39 14.42
CA LEU A 32 12.48 -16.83 14.16
C LEU A 32 11.49 -17.24 13.05
N LEU A 33 10.26 -16.75 13.13
CA LEU A 33 9.15 -17.13 12.24
C LEU A 33 8.20 -15.95 12.04
N SER A 34 7.65 -15.81 10.85
CA SER A 34 6.57 -14.87 10.55
C SER A 34 5.29 -15.63 10.15
N ILE A 35 4.15 -15.24 10.72
CA ILE A 35 2.85 -15.91 10.52
C ILE A 35 1.87 -14.94 9.88
N VAL A 36 1.28 -15.36 8.76
CA VAL A 36 0.19 -14.64 8.09
C VAL A 36 -1.13 -15.35 8.38
N PRO A 37 -2.17 -14.65 8.88
CA PRO A 37 -3.44 -15.28 9.20
C PRO A 37 -4.17 -15.84 7.98
N GLU A 38 -4.90 -16.94 8.15
CA GLU A 38 -5.62 -17.61 7.04
C GLU A 38 -6.80 -16.79 6.49
N ARG A 39 -7.44 -15.95 7.31
CA ARG A 39 -8.58 -15.10 6.91
C ARG A 39 -8.20 -13.64 6.92
N THR A 40 -7.29 -13.26 6.02
CA THR A 40 -6.83 -11.87 5.93
C THR A 40 -7.39 -11.22 4.69
N GLU A 41 -8.07 -10.09 4.85
CA GLU A 41 -8.40 -9.23 3.72
C GLU A 41 -7.13 -8.57 3.20
N LEU A 42 -6.95 -8.59 1.88
CA LEU A 42 -5.83 -7.91 1.24
C LEU A 42 -6.11 -6.40 1.20
N TYR A 43 -5.11 -5.61 1.57
CA TYR A 43 -5.16 -4.16 1.45
C TYR A 43 -3.91 -3.66 0.73
N ALA A 44 -4.12 -2.68 -0.15
CA ALA A 44 -3.05 -1.91 -0.76
C ALA A 44 -2.76 -0.67 0.09
N HIS A 45 -1.47 -0.37 0.25
CA HIS A 45 -0.97 0.81 0.93
C HIS A 45 -0.37 1.75 -0.11
N LEU A 46 -0.96 2.92 -0.27
CA LEU A 46 -0.43 3.97 -1.14
C LEU A 46 0.15 5.10 -0.31
N TYR A 47 1.31 5.57 -0.73
CA TYR A 47 1.93 6.77 -0.20
C TYR A 47 1.70 7.90 -1.19
N ILE A 48 1.01 8.94 -0.75
CA ILE A 48 0.65 10.07 -1.61
C ILE A 48 1.21 11.38 -1.02
N PRO A 49 1.60 12.35 -1.85
CA PRO A 49 1.99 13.67 -1.38
C PRO A 49 0.85 14.39 -0.64
N SER A 50 1.20 15.31 0.27
CA SER A 50 0.23 16.09 1.03
C SER A 50 -0.70 16.92 0.13
N SER A 51 -0.20 17.38 -1.02
CA SER A 51 -1.00 18.13 -2.01
C SER A 51 -2.18 17.34 -2.57
N ALA A 52 -2.06 16.01 -2.69
CA ALA A 52 -3.11 15.12 -3.19
C ALA A 52 -4.03 14.60 -2.08
N ALA A 53 -3.53 14.49 -0.84
CA ALA A 53 -4.25 13.89 0.28
C ALA A 53 -5.55 14.63 0.66
N GLY A 54 -5.62 15.95 0.43
CA GLY A 54 -6.77 16.78 0.82
C GLY A 54 -8.07 16.51 0.06
N PHE A 55 -7.99 15.85 -1.11
CA PHE A 55 -9.17 15.61 -1.96
C PHE A 55 -9.71 14.18 -1.88
N ILE A 56 -8.95 13.26 -1.28
CA ILE A 56 -9.28 11.84 -1.23
C ILE A 56 -10.24 11.56 -0.09
N LYS A 57 -11.29 10.81 -0.40
CA LYS A 57 -12.34 10.43 0.55
C LYS A 57 -12.45 8.91 0.64
N PRO A 58 -12.86 8.38 1.80
CA PRO A 58 -13.31 6.99 1.89
C PRO A 58 -14.39 6.73 0.84
N LYS A 59 -14.34 5.53 0.24
CA LYS A 59 -15.18 5.05 -0.86
C LYS A 59 -14.83 5.57 -2.26
N ASP A 60 -13.85 6.46 -2.41
CA ASP A 60 -13.35 6.83 -3.73
C ASP A 60 -12.90 5.58 -4.50
N LYS A 61 -13.24 5.54 -5.78
CA LYS A 61 -12.87 4.43 -6.67
C LYS A 61 -11.41 4.55 -7.07
N VAL A 62 -10.72 3.42 -7.07
CA VAL A 62 -9.30 3.38 -7.38
C VAL A 62 -9.05 2.33 -8.45
N VAL A 63 -8.29 2.72 -9.47
CA VAL A 63 -7.74 1.82 -10.47
C VAL A 63 -6.36 1.39 -10.01
N LEU A 64 -6.09 0.08 -10.00
CA LEU A 64 -4.85 -0.52 -9.49
C LEU A 64 -4.08 -1.19 -10.63
N ARG A 65 -2.77 -0.94 -10.66
CA ARG A 65 -1.82 -1.43 -11.68
C ARG A 65 -0.70 -2.19 -10.96
N TYR A 66 -0.79 -3.52 -10.92
CA TYR A 66 0.22 -4.35 -10.26
C TYR A 66 1.49 -4.46 -11.12
N GLN A 67 2.66 -4.19 -10.53
CA GLN A 67 3.92 -4.24 -11.28
C GLN A 67 4.27 -5.66 -11.74
N ALA A 68 3.90 -6.67 -10.94
CA ALA A 68 4.10 -8.08 -11.29
C ALA A 68 3.18 -8.57 -12.43
N TYR A 69 2.12 -7.82 -12.76
CA TYR A 69 1.15 -8.16 -13.80
C TYR A 69 0.92 -6.95 -14.71
N PRO A 70 1.79 -6.76 -15.74
CA PRO A 70 1.67 -5.65 -16.68
C PRO A 70 0.25 -5.50 -17.25
N TYR A 71 -0.35 -4.34 -17.01
CA TYR A 71 -1.76 -4.09 -17.32
C TYR A 71 -2.08 -4.21 -18.81
N GLN A 72 -1.11 -4.02 -19.69
CA GLN A 72 -1.28 -4.20 -21.13
C GLN A 72 -1.67 -5.63 -21.50
N LYS A 73 -1.33 -6.62 -20.66
CA LYS A 73 -1.63 -8.04 -20.87
C LYS A 73 -2.73 -8.57 -19.96
N PHE A 74 -2.79 -8.08 -18.72
CA PHE A 74 -3.63 -8.64 -17.67
C PHE A 74 -4.76 -7.71 -17.21
N GLY A 75 -4.87 -6.53 -17.83
CA GLY A 75 -5.89 -5.55 -17.51
C GLY A 75 -5.60 -4.75 -16.24
N LEU A 76 -6.59 -3.96 -15.86
CA LEU A 76 -6.55 -3.11 -14.66
C LEU A 76 -7.37 -3.75 -13.55
N ALA A 77 -6.86 -3.68 -12.33
CA ALA A 77 -7.63 -4.03 -11.16
C ALA A 77 -8.39 -2.80 -10.63
N SER A 78 -9.41 -3.04 -9.83
CA SER A 78 -10.20 -1.99 -9.19
C SER A 78 -10.24 -2.18 -7.69
N GLY A 79 -10.47 -1.10 -6.97
CA GLY A 79 -10.64 -1.09 -5.53
C GLY A 79 -11.31 0.17 -5.04
N SER A 80 -11.38 0.30 -3.72
CA SER A 80 -11.94 1.46 -3.05
C SER A 80 -11.11 1.92 -1.86
N VAL A 81 -11.05 3.24 -1.65
CA VAL A 81 -10.40 3.81 -0.48
C VAL A 81 -11.16 3.42 0.78
N VAL A 82 -10.44 2.82 1.73
CA VAL A 82 -10.98 2.44 3.04
C VAL A 82 -10.75 3.56 4.03
N SER A 83 -9.54 4.11 4.05
CA SER A 83 -9.15 5.16 4.99
C SER A 83 -7.93 5.93 4.51
N VAL A 84 -7.86 7.19 4.91
CA VAL A 84 -6.69 8.06 4.77
C VAL A 84 -6.12 8.30 6.16
N ALA A 85 -4.82 8.14 6.34
CA ALA A 85 -4.16 8.44 7.61
C ALA A 85 -4.36 9.91 7.98
N LYS A 86 -4.53 10.20 9.27
CA LYS A 86 -4.72 11.58 9.76
C LYS A 86 -3.42 12.35 9.93
N THR A 87 -2.29 11.65 9.90
CA THR A 87 -0.96 12.20 10.10
C THR A 87 -0.08 11.85 8.92
N ALA A 88 0.73 12.80 8.49
CA ALA A 88 1.73 12.55 7.47
C ALA A 88 2.94 11.78 8.05
N LEU A 89 3.60 11.03 7.18
CA LEU A 89 4.89 10.41 7.43
C LEU A 89 5.99 11.30 6.85
N GLY A 90 7.00 11.58 7.66
CA GLY A 90 8.21 12.28 7.24
C GLY A 90 9.20 11.35 6.55
N ARG A 91 10.31 11.92 6.07
CA ARG A 91 11.38 11.15 5.39
C ARG A 91 11.95 10.02 6.25
N GLN A 92 12.16 10.25 7.55
CA GLN A 92 12.82 9.26 8.42
C GLN A 92 11.96 8.00 8.57
N GLU A 93 10.65 8.17 8.72
CA GLU A 93 9.69 7.09 8.79
C GLU A 93 9.61 6.33 7.46
N LEU A 94 9.66 7.03 6.32
CA LEU A 94 9.66 6.41 5.00
C LEU A 94 10.92 5.59 4.71
N SER A 95 12.10 6.09 5.11
CA SER A 95 13.37 5.36 4.94
C SER A 95 13.38 4.05 5.72
N GLY A 96 12.69 3.97 6.86
CA GLY A 96 12.54 2.73 7.64
C GLY A 96 11.64 1.67 6.99
N LEU A 97 10.81 2.04 6.01
CA LEU A 97 9.85 1.13 5.38
C LEU A 97 10.41 0.35 4.18
N GLY A 98 11.53 0.80 3.59
CA GLY A 98 12.26 0.08 2.53
C GLY A 98 11.50 -0.22 1.22
N MET A 99 10.22 0.14 1.11
CA MET A 99 9.32 -0.22 0.00
C MET A 99 8.65 0.97 -0.69
N VAL A 100 9.12 2.19 -0.42
CA VAL A 100 8.57 3.42 -1.03
C VAL A 100 9.38 3.76 -2.27
N SER A 101 8.71 4.22 -3.34
CA SER A 101 9.37 4.60 -4.59
C SER A 101 10.44 5.67 -4.35
N SER A 102 11.54 5.57 -5.10
CA SER A 102 12.70 6.45 -4.97
C SER A 102 12.39 7.92 -5.27
N ASP A 103 11.35 8.20 -6.06
CA ASP A 103 10.93 9.58 -6.39
C ASP A 103 10.24 10.27 -5.21
N LEU A 104 9.39 9.56 -4.46
CA LEU A 104 8.79 10.07 -3.23
C LEU A 104 9.84 10.27 -2.14
N ALA A 105 10.83 9.38 -2.05
CA ALA A 105 11.93 9.51 -1.09
C ALA A 105 12.82 10.75 -1.36
N LYS A 106 12.98 11.16 -2.63
CA LYS A 106 13.77 12.33 -3.02
C LYS A 106 13.06 13.66 -2.78
N SER A 107 11.72 13.68 -2.85
CA SER A 107 10.92 14.91 -2.81
C SER A 107 10.96 15.66 -1.46
N ASN A 108 11.35 15.00 -0.36
CA ASN A 108 11.29 15.56 1.00
C ASN A 108 9.91 16.14 1.39
N GLU A 109 8.87 15.81 0.64
CA GLU A 109 7.50 16.19 0.96
C GLU A 109 6.91 15.16 1.94
N PRO A 110 6.18 15.60 2.97
CA PRO A 110 5.43 14.69 3.83
C PRO A 110 4.38 13.92 3.01
N VAL A 111 4.28 12.61 3.26
CA VAL A 111 3.33 11.74 2.54
C VAL A 111 2.27 11.18 3.47
N TYR A 112 1.07 10.98 2.94
CA TYR A 112 -0.04 10.35 3.67
C TYR A 112 -0.19 8.91 3.21
N LEU A 113 -0.52 8.03 4.17
CA LEU A 113 -0.84 6.64 3.90
C LEU A 113 -2.34 6.50 3.59
N VAL A 114 -2.66 6.02 2.40
CA VAL A 114 -4.02 5.66 2.00
C VAL A 114 -4.15 4.15 1.93
N LYS A 115 -5.14 3.62 2.65
CA LYS A 115 -5.47 2.20 2.67
C LYS A 115 -6.58 1.93 1.67
N ILE A 116 -6.35 1.01 0.74
CA ILE A 116 -7.31 0.62 -0.30
C ILE A 116 -7.63 -0.85 -0.18
N LYS A 117 -8.91 -1.18 -0.34
CA LYS A 117 -9.37 -2.56 -0.48
C LYS A 117 -9.54 -2.86 -1.97
N PRO A 118 -8.74 -3.76 -2.55
CA PRO A 118 -9.00 -4.29 -3.89
C PRO A 118 -10.37 -4.99 -3.92
N ASP A 119 -11.07 -4.90 -5.04
CA ASP A 119 -12.38 -5.55 -5.22
C ASP A 119 -12.23 -7.08 -5.29
N LYS A 120 -11.06 -7.56 -5.72
CA LYS A 120 -10.68 -8.98 -5.75
C LYS A 120 -9.27 -9.17 -5.17
N SER A 121 -9.05 -10.28 -4.47
CA SER A 121 -7.73 -10.71 -3.98
C SER A 121 -6.94 -11.55 -5.01
N THR A 122 -7.42 -11.59 -6.25
CA THR A 122 -6.88 -12.38 -7.35
C THR A 122 -6.78 -11.54 -8.62
N ILE A 123 -5.95 -11.98 -9.56
CA ILE A 123 -5.83 -11.42 -10.90
C ILE A 123 -5.84 -12.54 -11.94
N THR A 124 -6.55 -12.30 -13.05
CA THR A 124 -6.59 -13.26 -14.16
C THR A 124 -5.31 -13.15 -14.98
N ALA A 125 -4.44 -14.16 -14.89
CA ALA A 125 -3.20 -14.25 -15.64
C ALA A 125 -3.16 -15.54 -16.46
N TYR A 126 -2.96 -15.43 -17.76
CA TYR A 126 -2.93 -16.58 -18.69
C TYR A 126 -4.20 -17.45 -18.64
N GLY A 127 -5.35 -16.84 -18.38
CA GLY A 127 -6.64 -17.55 -18.26
C GLY A 127 -6.91 -18.18 -16.89
N GLU A 128 -5.98 -18.06 -15.93
CA GLU A 128 -6.13 -18.59 -14.58
C GLU A 128 -6.19 -17.45 -13.54
N GLU A 129 -7.03 -17.61 -12.52
CA GLU A 129 -7.05 -16.71 -11.37
C GLU A 129 -5.83 -17.00 -10.48
N LYS A 130 -4.91 -16.05 -10.38
CA LYS A 130 -3.74 -16.12 -9.51
C LYS A 130 -3.95 -15.25 -8.26
N PRO A 131 -3.65 -15.76 -7.05
CA PRO A 131 -3.77 -14.97 -5.83
C PRO A 131 -2.70 -13.87 -5.79
N LEU A 132 -3.13 -12.66 -5.45
CA LEU A 132 -2.22 -11.54 -5.20
C LEU A 132 -1.37 -11.85 -3.96
N GLN A 133 -0.07 -11.56 -4.04
CA GLN A 133 0.87 -11.83 -2.96
C GLN A 133 1.12 -10.56 -2.13
N ILE A 134 1.35 -10.77 -0.83
CA ILE A 134 1.77 -9.70 0.07
C ILE A 134 3.18 -9.24 -0.33
N GLY A 135 3.41 -7.93 -0.28
CA GLY A 135 4.69 -7.33 -0.67
C GLY A 135 4.80 -7.01 -2.17
N MET A 136 3.78 -7.30 -2.97
CA MET A 136 3.72 -6.82 -4.35
C MET A 136 3.65 -5.30 -4.41
N THR A 137 4.42 -4.71 -5.32
CA THR A 137 4.35 -3.30 -5.67
C THR A 137 3.25 -3.04 -6.69
N LEU A 138 2.63 -1.87 -6.57
CA LEU A 138 1.57 -1.43 -7.47
C LEU A 138 1.57 0.09 -7.60
N GLU A 139 1.02 0.55 -8.71
CA GLU A 139 0.62 1.93 -8.92
C GLU A 139 -0.90 2.03 -8.88
N ALA A 140 -1.41 3.23 -8.62
CA ALA A 140 -2.84 3.42 -8.49
C ALA A 140 -3.28 4.83 -8.89
N ASP A 141 -4.44 4.89 -9.52
CA ASP A 141 -5.10 6.13 -9.91
C ASP A 141 -6.41 6.25 -9.13
N ILE A 142 -6.51 7.27 -8.28
CA ILE A 142 -7.72 7.54 -7.48
C ILE A 142 -8.65 8.42 -8.31
N LEU A 143 -9.80 7.85 -8.69
CA LEU A 143 -10.84 8.51 -9.46
C LEU A 143 -11.60 9.47 -8.55
N HIS A 144 -11.21 10.75 -8.57
CA HIS A 144 -11.93 11.79 -7.86
C HIS A 144 -13.19 12.19 -8.62
N GLU A 145 -14.28 12.44 -7.88
CA GLU A 145 -15.53 12.87 -8.48
C GLU A 145 -15.42 14.34 -8.95
N LYS A 146 -15.38 14.51 -10.27
CA LYS A 146 -15.64 15.72 -11.08
C LYS A 146 -15.43 17.08 -10.37
N ARG A 147 -14.21 17.63 -10.43
CA ARG A 147 -14.07 19.10 -10.48
C ARG A 147 -14.72 19.58 -11.79
N ARG A 148 -15.58 20.60 -11.73
CA ARG A 148 -16.17 21.10 -12.96
C ARG A 148 -15.10 21.94 -13.66
N LEU A 149 -14.84 21.68 -14.95
CA LEU A 149 -13.71 22.24 -15.71
C LEU A 149 -13.64 23.78 -15.64
N TYR A 150 -14.80 24.44 -15.48
CA TYR A 150 -14.89 25.89 -15.35
C TYR A 150 -14.29 26.43 -14.05
N GLU A 151 -14.24 25.65 -12.97
CA GLU A 151 -13.63 26.09 -11.69
C GLU A 151 -12.10 26.17 -11.82
N TRP A 152 -11.49 25.28 -12.61
CA TRP A 152 -10.05 25.27 -12.89
C TRP A 152 -9.63 26.44 -13.80
N VAL A 153 -10.44 26.78 -14.82
CA VAL A 153 -10.13 27.90 -15.74
C VAL A 153 -10.19 29.24 -15.03
N LEU A 154 -11.13 29.42 -14.09
CA LEU A 154 -11.27 30.68 -13.34
C LEU A 154 -10.06 30.95 -12.44
N GLU A 155 -9.45 29.93 -11.82
CA GLU A 155 -8.21 30.09 -11.04
C GLU A 155 -7.04 30.61 -11.88
N LEU A 156 -6.89 30.15 -13.13
CA LEU A 156 -5.83 30.60 -14.04
C LEU A 156 -5.97 32.10 -14.37
N ILE A 157 -7.21 32.58 -14.55
CA ILE A 157 -7.51 33.97 -14.91
C ILE A 157 -7.36 34.88 -13.67
N TYR A 158 -7.81 34.44 -12.49
CA TYR A 158 -7.68 35.23 -11.26
C TYR A 158 -6.23 35.34 -10.78
N SER A 159 -5.39 34.31 -10.97
CA SER A 159 -3.96 34.36 -10.63
C SER A 159 -3.18 35.43 -11.41
N MET A 160 -3.62 35.78 -12.63
CA MET A 160 -2.98 36.83 -13.43
C MET A 160 -3.47 38.25 -13.11
N SER A 161 -4.60 38.40 -12.40
CA SER A 161 -5.24 39.69 -12.14
C SER A 161 -5.05 40.19 -10.69
N GLY A 162 -4.09 39.64 -9.96
CA GLY A 162 -3.80 39.97 -8.55
C GLY A 162 -2.43 40.59 -8.28
N LYS A 163 -1.70 41.01 -9.33
CA LYS A 163 -0.49 41.84 -9.20
C LYS A 163 -0.70 43.19 -9.86
N LEU A 164 -1.29 44.11 -9.09
CA LEU A 164 -1.04 45.54 -9.17
C LEU A 164 -0.85 46.04 -7.73
#